data_AF-A0A0Q6TF70-F1
#
_entry.id   AF-A0A0Q6TF70-F1
#
_cell.length_a   1.000
_cell.length_b   1.000
_cell.length_c   1.000
_cell.angle_alpha   90.00
_cell.angle_beta   90.00
_cell.angle_gamma   90.00
#
_symmetry.space_group_name_H-M   'P 1'
#
loop_
_entity.id
_entity.type
_entity.pdbx_description
1 polymer ?
#
loop_
_entity_poly.entity_id
_entity_poly.type
_entity_poly.pdbx_seq_one_letter_code
_entity_poly.pdbx_strand_id
1 'polypeptide(L)'
;MRTLVWLLRALLFFTLFAFALNNSHEATVRWFFGHEWRAPQVIIVLLAFGFGAAFGVLAMVPAWWRHRRAAQRVEPLPGAPQSTPEVPAAPYAAHQDGV
;
A
#
# COMPACT_ATOMS: atom_id res chain seq x y z
N MET A 1 21.78 0.44 11.13
CA MET A 1 20.56 0.93 10.43
C MET A 1 20.32 2.42 10.63
N ARG A 2 20.50 2.97 11.84
CA ARG A 2 20.30 4.41 12.13
C ARG A 2 21.23 5.35 11.34
N THR A 3 22.47 4.93 11.09
CA THR A 3 23.45 5.65 10.25
C THR A 3 23.00 5.76 8.80
N LEU A 4 22.51 4.67 8.20
CA LEU A 4 22.03 4.67 6.82
C LEU A 4 20.82 5.59 6.65
N VAL A 5 19.86 5.56 7.58
CA VAL A 5 18.71 6.47 7.58
C VAL A 5 19.15 7.93 7.74
N TRP A 6 20.16 8.20 8.58
CA TRP A 6 20.71 9.56 8.73
C TRP A 6 21.40 10.04 7.47
N LEU A 7 22.21 9.19 6.83
CA LEU A 7 22.90 9.49 5.58
C LEU A 7 21.91 9.72 4.43
N LEU A 8 20.86 8.90 4.34
CA LEU A 8 19.77 9.09 3.38
C LEU A 8 19.04 10.42 3.61
N ARG A 9 18.74 10.79 4.87
CA ARG A 9 18.13 12.09 5.20
C ARG A 9 19.04 13.25 4.84
N ALA A 10 20.35 13.15 5.09
CA ALA A 10 21.33 14.16 4.70
C ALA A 10 21.44 14.30 3.18
N LEU A 11 21.48 13.17 2.45
CA LEU A 11 21.54 13.17 1.00
C LEU A 11 20.26 13.73 0.38
N LEU A 12 19.09 13.36 0.94
CA LEU A 12 17.80 13.91 0.54
C LEU A 12 17.75 15.42 0.80
N PHE A 13 18.17 15.88 1.98
CA PHE A 13 18.25 17.30 2.30
C PHE A 13 19.17 18.04 1.33
N PHE A 14 20.37 17.52 1.10
CA PHE A 14 21.34 18.13 0.19
C PHE A 14 20.78 18.22 -1.23
N THR A 15 20.10 17.17 -1.70
CA THR A 15 19.46 17.14 -3.01
C THR A 15 18.35 18.18 -3.10
N LEU A 16 17.45 18.24 -2.12
CA LEU A 16 16.36 19.21 -2.09
C LEU A 16 16.87 20.65 -1.96
N PHE A 17 17.93 20.86 -1.17
CA PHE A 17 18.57 22.16 -1.00
C PHE A 17 19.28 22.62 -2.27
N ALA A 18 20.10 21.77 -2.88
CA ALA A 18 20.77 22.06 -4.14
C ALA A 18 19.74 22.27 -5.26
N PHE A 19 18.67 21.48 -5.27
CA PHE A 19 17.54 21.69 -6.17
C PHE A 19 16.90 23.06 -5.95
N ALA A 20 16.61 23.46 -4.71
CA ALA A 20 16.04 24.77 -4.42
C ALA A 20 16.98 25.92 -4.84
N LEU A 21 18.29 25.78 -4.61
CA LEU A 21 19.29 26.77 -4.99
C LEU A 21 19.38 26.93 -6.51
N ASN A 22 19.46 25.81 -7.24
CA ASN A 22 19.55 25.79 -8.71
C ASN A 22 18.23 26.20 -9.41
N ASN A 23 17.10 26.01 -8.72
CA ASN A 23 15.75 26.30 -9.24
C ASN A 23 15.09 27.50 -8.55
N SER A 24 15.91 28.45 -8.09
CA SER A 24 15.47 29.72 -7.50
C SER A 24 15.04 30.76 -8.54
N HIS A 25 15.28 30.48 -9.83
CA HIS A 25 14.91 31.36 -10.93
C HIS A 25 13.39 31.49 -11.06
N GLU A 26 12.97 32.67 -11.48
CA GLU A 26 11.56 33.01 -11.70
C GLU A 26 11.07 32.33 -12.98
N ALA A 27 10.01 31.52 -12.84
CA ALA A 27 9.37 30.82 -13.95
C ALA A 27 7.95 31.38 -14.16
N THR A 28 7.53 31.42 -15.43
CA THR A 28 6.24 31.99 -15.83
C THR A 28 5.29 30.88 -16.28
N VAL A 29 4.18 30.72 -15.58
CA VAL A 29 3.05 29.87 -15.97
C VAL A 29 2.08 30.72 -16.79
N ARG A 30 1.94 30.39 -18.07
CA ARG A 30 1.09 31.14 -19.01
C ARG A 30 -0.29 30.49 -19.03
N TRP A 31 -1.27 31.22 -18.55
CA TRP A 31 -2.69 30.85 -18.54
C TRP A 31 -3.40 31.40 -19.78
N PHE A 32 -4.69 31.12 -19.86
CA PHE A 32 -5.56 31.63 -20.92
C PHE A 32 -5.71 33.17 -20.80
N PHE A 33 -6.05 33.83 -21.92
CA PHE A 33 -6.28 35.29 -22.00
C PHE A 33 -5.06 36.17 -21.67
N GLY A 34 -3.84 35.64 -21.82
CA GLY A 34 -2.61 36.39 -21.57
C GLY A 34 -2.29 36.58 -20.08
N HIS A 35 -3.03 35.91 -19.18
CA HIS A 35 -2.67 35.88 -17.77
C HIS A 35 -1.39 35.07 -17.58
N GLU A 36 -0.39 35.68 -16.96
CA GLU A 36 0.88 35.04 -16.67
C GLU A 36 1.11 35.09 -15.16
N TRP A 37 1.33 33.94 -14.55
CA TRP A 37 1.66 33.84 -13.13
C TRP A 37 3.14 33.51 -12.99
N ARG A 38 3.84 34.33 -12.20
CA ARG A 38 5.28 34.17 -11.97
C ARG A 38 5.54 33.70 -10.56
N ALA A 39 6.37 32.68 -10.43
CA ALA A 39 6.82 32.14 -9.17
C ALA A 39 8.18 31.46 -9.34
N PRO A 40 8.97 31.30 -8.26
CA PRO A 40 10.19 30.50 -8.31
C PRO A 40 9.93 29.08 -8.81
N GLN A 41 10.77 28.58 -9.73
CA GLN A 41 10.61 27.26 -10.34
C GLN A 41 10.49 26.14 -9.30
N VAL A 42 11.28 26.22 -8.22
CA VAL A 42 11.23 25.26 -7.12
C VAL A 42 9.82 25.10 -6.53
N ILE A 43 9.07 26.19 -6.36
CA ILE A 43 7.72 26.16 -5.77
C ILE A 43 6.76 25.47 -6.73
N ILE A 44 6.84 25.81 -8.02
CA ILE A 44 5.98 25.25 -9.07
C ILE A 44 6.15 23.72 -9.12
N VAL A 45 7.40 23.25 -9.14
CA VAL A 45 7.69 21.81 -9.22
C VAL A 45 7.25 21.09 -7.94
N LEU A 46 7.53 21.65 -6.76
CA LEU A 46 7.13 21.03 -5.48
C LEU A 46 5.62 20.92 -5.35
N LEU A 47 4.86 21.94 -5.77
CA LEU A 47 3.41 21.89 -5.75
C LEU A 47 2.88 20.84 -6.73
N ALA A 48 3.36 20.84 -7.98
CA ALA A 48 2.93 19.87 -8.99
C ALA A 48 3.18 18.42 -8.54
N PHE A 49 4.38 18.15 -8.00
CA PHE A 49 4.73 16.84 -7.46
C PHE A 49 3.89 16.49 -6.22
N GLY A 50 3.73 17.43 -5.27
CA GLY A 50 2.93 17.22 -4.06
C GLY A 50 1.47 16.90 -4.36
N PHE A 51 0.85 17.62 -5.30
CA PHE A 51 -0.49 17.32 -5.78
C PHE A 51 -0.55 15.96 -6.49
N GLY A 52 0.39 15.67 -7.39
CA GLY A 52 0.45 14.38 -8.08
C GLY A 52 0.58 13.20 -7.11
N ALA A 53 1.43 13.32 -6.08
CA ALA A 53 1.57 12.31 -5.03
C ALA A 53 0.28 12.16 -4.21
N ALA A 54 -0.36 13.27 -3.82
CA ALA A 54 -1.63 13.24 -3.11
C ALA A 54 -2.72 12.53 -3.93
N PHE A 55 -2.85 12.85 -5.22
CA PHE A 55 -3.77 12.16 -6.13
C PHE A 55 -3.42 10.68 -6.30
N GLY A 56 -2.13 10.33 -6.42
CA GLY A 56 -1.68 8.95 -6.52
C GLY A 56 -2.05 8.14 -5.27
N VAL A 57 -1.85 8.71 -4.07
CA VAL A 57 -2.28 8.08 -2.81
C VAL A 57 -3.80 7.95 -2.78
N LEU A 58 -4.56 9.02 -3.08
CA LEU A 58 -6.02 8.99 -3.11
C LEU A 58 -6.56 7.93 -4.07
N ALA A 59 -5.93 7.74 -5.23
CA ALA A 59 -6.30 6.71 -6.20
C ALA A 59 -6.06 5.29 -5.67
N MET A 60 -5.09 5.08 -4.79
CA MET A 60 -4.80 3.78 -4.16
C MET A 60 -5.71 3.44 -2.98
N VAL A 61 -6.27 4.44 -2.28
CA VAL A 61 -7.18 4.24 -1.13
C VAL A 61 -8.39 3.32 -1.44
N PRO A 62 -9.17 3.50 -2.52
CA PRO A 62 -10.33 2.67 -2.78
C PRO A 62 -9.97 1.21 -3.10
N ALA A 63 -8.84 0.99 -3.79
CA ALA A 63 -8.34 -0.36 -4.06
C ALA A 63 -7.95 -1.07 -2.74
N TRP A 64 -7.24 -0.37 -1.86
CA TRP A 64 -6.84 -0.89 -0.55
C TRP A 64 -8.04 -1.24 0.34
N TRP A 65 -9.10 -0.42 0.33
CA TRP A 65 -10.34 -0.72 1.03
C TRP A 65 -11.05 -1.97 0.49
N ARG A 66 -11.05 -2.18 -0.83
CA ARG A 66 -11.65 -3.37 -1.43
C ARG A 66 -10.86 -4.63 -1.07
N HIS A 67 -9.53 -4.58 -1.12
CA HIS A 67 -8.68 -5.70 -0.68
C HIS A 67 -8.85 -5.99 0.81
N ARG A 68 -8.94 -4.98 1.68
CA ARG A 68 -9.17 -5.16 3.11
C ARG A 68 -10.53 -5.79 3.42
N ARG A 69 -11.60 -5.37 2.71
CA ARG A 69 -12.93 -5.98 2.83
C ARG A 69 -12.97 -7.43 2.33
N ALA A 70 -12.26 -7.74 1.24
CA ALA A 70 -12.16 -9.10 0.74
C ALA A 70 -11.41 -10.03 1.71
N ALA A 71 -10.34 -9.54 2.35
CA ALA A 71 -9.62 -10.28 3.38
C ALA A 71 -10.46 -10.57 4.63
N GLN A 72 -11.41 -9.71 4.97
CA GLN A 72 -12.38 -9.94 6.06
C GLN A 72 -13.53 -10.88 5.68
N ARG A 73 -13.75 -11.11 4.38
CA ARG A 73 -14.72 -12.07 3.84
C ARG A 73 -14.10 -13.42 3.50
N VAL A 74 -12.87 -13.70 3.93
CA VAL A 74 -12.37 -15.08 3.99
C VAL A 74 -13.12 -15.76 5.14
N GLU A 75 -14.33 -16.17 4.82
CA GLU A 75 -15.15 -17.07 5.61
C GLU A 75 -14.32 -18.34 5.86
N PRO A 76 -14.20 -18.82 7.11
CA PRO A 76 -13.55 -20.08 7.36
C PRO A 76 -14.32 -21.15 6.57
N LEU A 77 -13.64 -21.84 5.67
CA LEU A 77 -14.19 -22.95 4.89
C LEU A 77 -14.92 -23.90 5.86
N PRO A 78 -16.26 -24.04 5.78
CA PRO A 78 -16.97 -25.03 6.58
C PRO A 78 -16.59 -26.40 6.05
N GLY A 79 -15.67 -27.08 6.75
CA GLY A 79 -15.23 -28.43 6.39
C GLY A 79 -13.71 -28.56 6.22
N ALA A 80 -12.94 -28.19 7.24
CA ALA A 80 -11.74 -28.97 7.51
C ALA A 80 -12.22 -30.22 8.27
N PRO A 81 -12.05 -31.45 7.73
CA PRO A 81 -12.43 -32.65 8.46
C PRO A 81 -11.66 -32.67 9.77
N GLN A 82 -12.41 -32.65 10.86
CA GLN A 82 -11.86 -32.89 12.18
C GLN A 82 -11.32 -34.31 12.17
N SER A 83 -10.01 -34.44 12.22
CA SER A 83 -9.33 -35.70 12.52
C SER A 83 -9.66 -36.07 13.96
N THR A 84 -10.87 -36.54 14.20
CA THR A 84 -11.19 -37.34 15.37
C THR A 84 -10.32 -38.58 15.26
N PRO A 85 -9.43 -38.88 16.23
CA PRO A 85 -8.82 -40.19 16.30
C PRO A 85 -9.97 -41.17 16.46
N GLU A 86 -10.25 -41.90 15.39
CA GLU A 86 -11.19 -43.01 15.36
C GLU A 86 -10.66 -44.05 16.33
N VAL A 87 -11.10 -43.94 17.59
CA VAL A 87 -11.09 -45.04 18.54
C VAL A 87 -11.89 -46.14 17.86
N PRO A 88 -11.31 -47.33 17.58
CA PRO A 88 -12.08 -48.42 17.01
C PRO A 88 -13.07 -48.88 18.07
N ALA A 89 -14.27 -48.29 18.03
CA ALA A 89 -15.44 -48.88 18.61
C ALA A 89 -15.73 -50.13 17.78
N ALA A 90 -15.25 -51.27 18.25
CA ALA A 90 -15.87 -52.54 17.93
C ALA A 90 -17.35 -52.43 18.35
N PRO A 91 -18.28 -52.62 17.41
CA PRO A 91 -19.28 -53.65 17.66
C PRO A 91 -19.69 -54.35 16.36
N TYR A 92 -19.81 -55.67 16.35
CA TYR A 92 -21.12 -56.38 16.27
C TYR A 92 -21.00 -57.38 15.10
N ALA A 93 -21.55 -58.58 15.04
CA ALA A 93 -22.05 -59.56 16.00
C ALA A 93 -22.17 -60.91 15.25
N ALA A 94 -22.29 -61.98 16.03
CA ALA A 94 -23.15 -63.14 15.82
C ALA A 94 -23.31 -63.74 14.39
N HIS A 95 -22.75 -64.94 14.23
CA HIS A 95 -23.32 -66.06 13.46
C HIS A 95 -22.73 -67.34 14.10
N GLN A 96 -23.41 -68.02 15.04
CA GLN A 96 -24.34 -69.13 14.82
C GLN A 96 -23.79 -70.17 13.82
N ASP A 97 -23.44 -71.38 14.31
CA ASP A 97 -23.90 -72.70 13.80
C ASP A 97 -23.00 -73.89 14.21
N GLY A 98 -23.64 -74.94 14.78
CA GLY A 98 -23.33 -76.36 14.60
C GLY A 98 -22.24 -77.02 15.46
N VAL A 99 -22.60 -77.73 16.55
CA VAL A 99 -22.95 -79.17 16.66
C VAL A 99 -23.36 -79.51 18.09
#